data_AF-A0A1A2P9R7-F1
#
_entry.id   AF-A0A1A2P9R7-F1
#
_cell.length_a   1.000
_cell.length_b   1.000
_cell.length_c   1.000
_cell.angle_alpha   90.00
_cell.angle_beta   90.00
_cell.angle_gamma   90.00
#
_symmetry.space_group_name_H-M   'P 1'
#
loop_
_entity.id
_entity.type
_entity.pdbx_description
1 polymer ?
#
loop_
_entity_poly.entity_id
_entity_poly.type
_entity_poly.pdbx_seq_one_letter_code
_entity_poly.pdbx_strand_id
1 'polypeptide(L)'
;MIDHADGTRTPLIDASVHIFFPSSKALRSVLREPFKSRGFPDYEMDWYGAPGGEYAPNTEGPDRQYPGSDPEFVAHELFSKRGVDVAVLHPMGRGIMPDRHLGSALHAAHNEMMVSDWLDSGEFGERFRGTIRVNPDDIPGALREIEKYRAHPRVVQIGVPLQSRELYGKPQFWPLWEAAVDAGLPVAAHIEVGNGIMFPPTPSGNTRTYEQYVSFMALNYIYHQMNMIAEGVFERFDGLKFVWADGAADFITPF
;
A
#
# COMPACT_ATOMS: atom_id res chain seq x y z
N MET A 1 0.29 -22.26 10.50
CA MET A 1 -0.26 -21.91 11.84
C MET A 1 0.88 -21.79 12.85
N ILE A 2 0.80 -20.81 13.76
CA ILE A 2 1.70 -20.64 14.90
C ILE A 2 1.04 -21.31 16.11
N ASP A 3 1.78 -22.20 16.79
CA ASP A 3 1.39 -22.78 18.07
C ASP A 3 1.88 -21.88 19.21
N HIS A 4 0.96 -21.40 20.05
CA HIS A 4 1.28 -20.59 21.22
C HIS A 4 1.49 -21.45 22.46
N ALA A 5 2.18 -20.90 23.46
CA ALA A 5 2.50 -21.62 24.71
C ALA A 5 1.24 -22.04 25.51
N ASP A 6 0.12 -21.36 25.31
CA ASP A 6 -1.18 -21.66 25.94
C ASP A 6 -2.01 -22.70 25.15
N GLY A 7 -1.47 -23.25 24.05
CA GLY A 7 -2.13 -24.22 23.20
C GLY A 7 -3.08 -23.62 22.16
N THR A 8 -3.21 -22.29 22.10
CA THR A 8 -3.94 -21.62 21.03
C THR A 8 -3.16 -21.67 19.71
N ARG A 9 -3.89 -21.63 18.59
CA ARG A 9 -3.30 -21.62 17.24
C ARG A 9 -3.76 -20.38 16.49
N THR A 10 -2.82 -19.64 15.92
CA THR A 10 -3.14 -18.51 15.03
C THR A 10 -2.56 -18.74 13.63
N PRO A 11 -3.19 -18.21 12.58
CA PRO A 11 -2.56 -18.20 11.26
C PRO A 11 -1.27 -17.37 11.30
N LEU A 12 -0.25 -17.85 10.58
CA LEU A 12 0.90 -17.06 10.17
C LEU A 12 0.44 -16.16 9.03
N ILE A 13 0.40 -14.86 9.30
CA ILE A 13 -0.03 -13.84 8.35
C ILE A 13 1.19 -13.11 7.81
N ASP A 14 1.38 -13.15 6.50
CA ASP A 14 2.26 -12.20 5.84
C ASP A 14 1.50 -10.88 5.65
N ALA A 15 1.90 -9.85 6.40
CA ALA A 15 1.15 -8.60 6.49
C ALA A 15 1.43 -7.61 5.36
N SER A 16 2.43 -7.89 4.50
CA SER A 16 2.77 -7.00 3.38
C SER A 16 3.34 -7.76 2.20
N VAL A 17 2.48 -8.09 1.24
CA VAL A 17 2.85 -8.73 -0.03
C VAL A 17 2.56 -7.78 -1.18
N HIS A 18 3.60 -7.39 -1.91
CA HIS A 18 3.44 -6.48 -3.06
C HIS A 18 2.98 -7.23 -4.31
N ILE A 19 2.00 -6.64 -5.00
CA ILE A 19 1.48 -7.15 -6.28
C ILE A 19 1.48 -6.05 -7.34
N PHE A 20 1.66 -6.48 -8.59
CA PHE A 20 1.89 -5.59 -9.73
C PHE A 20 1.08 -6.02 -10.94
N PHE A 21 0.87 -5.09 -11.87
CA PHE A 21 0.41 -5.48 -13.21
C PHE A 21 1.55 -6.19 -13.94
N PRO A 22 1.27 -7.18 -14.81
CA PRO A 22 2.32 -7.86 -15.57
C PRO A 22 2.95 -6.97 -16.65
N SER A 23 2.32 -5.83 -16.97
CA SER A 23 2.87 -4.80 -17.85
C SER A 23 2.08 -3.50 -17.80
N SER A 24 2.71 -2.41 -18.21
CA SER A 24 2.05 -1.14 -18.54
C SER A 24 0.86 -1.29 -19.50
N LYS A 25 0.91 -2.26 -20.44
CA LYS A 25 -0.20 -2.55 -21.36
C LYS A 25 -1.42 -3.11 -20.63
N ALA A 26 -1.21 -4.01 -19.67
CA ALA A 26 -2.28 -4.59 -18.85
C ALA A 26 -2.92 -3.54 -17.94
N LEU A 27 -2.12 -2.67 -17.31
CA LEU A 27 -2.64 -1.53 -16.56
C LEU A 27 -3.53 -0.64 -17.44
N ARG A 28 -3.06 -0.31 -18.66
CA ARG A 28 -3.85 0.50 -19.61
C ARG A 28 -5.14 -0.17 -20.08
N SER A 29 -5.26 -1.49 -20.04
CA SER A 29 -6.53 -2.15 -20.42
C SER A 29 -7.64 -1.95 -19.38
N VAL A 30 -7.28 -1.75 -18.11
CA VAL A 30 -8.23 -1.51 -17.01
C VAL A 30 -8.62 -0.03 -16.92
N LEU A 31 -7.71 0.89 -17.24
CA LEU A 31 -7.99 2.32 -17.22
C LEU A 31 -9.12 2.73 -18.18
N ARG A 32 -9.93 3.70 -17.75
CA ARG A 32 -11.00 4.31 -18.54
C ARG A 32 -10.57 5.66 -19.12
N GLU A 33 -11.20 6.09 -20.19
CA GLU A 33 -11.00 7.46 -20.70
C GLU A 33 -11.51 8.51 -19.70
N PRO A 34 -10.85 9.68 -19.57
CA PRO A 34 -9.72 10.13 -20.38
C PRO A 34 -8.34 9.61 -19.90
N PHE A 35 -8.27 8.89 -18.78
CA PHE A 35 -7.01 8.51 -18.12
C PHE A 35 -6.23 7.44 -18.89
N LYS A 36 -6.94 6.54 -19.59
CA LYS A 36 -6.33 5.52 -20.46
C LYS A 36 -5.41 6.12 -21.53
N SER A 37 -5.83 7.22 -22.14
CA SER A 37 -5.08 7.94 -23.16
C SER A 37 -4.06 8.94 -22.61
N ARG A 38 -4.00 9.16 -21.29
CA ARG A 38 -3.00 10.05 -20.69
C ARG A 38 -1.62 9.41 -20.65
N GLY A 39 -0.61 10.28 -20.78
CA GLY A 39 0.77 9.94 -20.48
C GLY A 39 0.96 9.92 -18.96
N PHE A 40 1.55 8.85 -18.46
CA PHE A 40 2.13 8.76 -17.12
C PHE A 40 3.50 8.09 -17.29
N PRO A 41 4.49 8.42 -16.43
CA PRO A 41 5.74 7.68 -16.36
C PRO A 41 5.45 6.18 -16.20
N ASP A 42 6.40 5.32 -16.55
CA ASP A 42 6.27 3.92 -16.16
C ASP A 42 5.98 3.88 -14.67
N TYR A 43 4.85 3.27 -14.31
CA TYR A 43 4.27 3.37 -12.97
C TYR A 43 5.06 2.52 -11.98
N GLU A 44 6.27 2.09 -12.37
CA GLU A 44 7.17 1.28 -11.57
C GLU A 44 8.60 1.84 -11.52
N MET A 45 8.83 3.08 -11.98
CA MET A 45 10.17 3.68 -11.94
C MET A 45 10.41 4.43 -10.63
N ASP A 46 11.41 3.99 -9.86
CA ASP A 46 11.90 4.72 -8.71
C ASP A 46 12.84 5.87 -9.07
N TRP A 47 12.66 6.98 -8.36
CA TRP A 47 13.58 8.12 -8.47
C TRP A 47 14.90 7.86 -7.74
N TYR A 48 14.84 7.10 -6.63
CA TYR A 48 16.00 6.62 -5.90
C TYR A 48 16.09 5.12 -6.09
N GLY A 49 16.76 4.68 -7.16
CA GLY A 49 16.93 3.26 -7.45
C GLY A 49 17.84 2.57 -6.43
N ALA A 50 17.39 1.43 -5.90
CA ALA A 50 18.18 0.61 -4.98
C ALA A 50 19.43 0.03 -5.67
N PRO A 51 20.62 0.09 -5.04
CA PRO A 51 21.80 -0.61 -5.52
C PRO A 51 21.52 -2.12 -5.61
N GLY A 52 21.61 -2.69 -6.81
CA GLY A 52 21.33 -4.12 -7.06
C GLY A 52 19.92 -4.42 -7.58
N GLY A 53 19.06 -3.41 -7.73
CA GLY A 53 17.70 -3.55 -8.24
C GLY A 53 16.63 -3.55 -7.13
N GLU A 54 15.38 -3.34 -7.52
CA GLU A 54 14.23 -3.20 -6.61
C GLU A 54 13.74 -4.55 -6.07
N TYR A 55 14.01 -5.64 -6.78
CA TYR A 55 13.47 -6.95 -6.50
C TYR A 55 14.52 -7.89 -5.90
N ALA A 56 14.08 -8.73 -4.96
CA ALA A 56 14.92 -9.76 -4.39
C ALA A 56 15.35 -10.79 -5.47
N PRO A 57 16.49 -11.46 -5.31
CA PRO A 57 16.91 -12.51 -6.25
C PRO A 57 15.86 -13.62 -6.39
N ASN A 58 15.71 -14.15 -7.62
CA ASN A 58 14.82 -15.27 -7.95
C ASN A 58 13.33 -15.02 -7.69
N THR A 59 12.89 -13.76 -7.75
CA THR A 59 11.45 -13.41 -7.74
C THR A 59 10.84 -13.33 -9.13
N GLU A 60 11.65 -13.45 -10.19
CA GLU A 60 11.14 -13.65 -11.55
C GLU A 60 10.46 -15.02 -11.65
N GLY A 61 9.29 -15.06 -12.27
CA GLY A 61 8.59 -16.32 -12.54
C GLY A 61 9.38 -17.23 -13.50
N PRO A 62 8.95 -18.49 -13.70
CA PRO A 62 9.65 -19.47 -14.54
C PRO A 62 9.87 -19.00 -15.98
N ASP A 63 8.97 -18.15 -16.50
CA ASP A 63 9.04 -17.57 -17.85
C ASP A 63 9.52 -16.11 -17.81
N ARG A 64 10.20 -15.72 -16.73
CA ARG A 64 10.63 -14.34 -16.47
C ARG A 64 9.47 -13.36 -16.40
N GLN A 65 8.34 -13.82 -15.86
CA GLN A 65 7.21 -12.95 -15.52
C GLN A 65 7.66 -11.87 -14.55
N TYR A 66 6.99 -10.72 -14.62
CA TYR A 66 7.25 -9.62 -13.71
C TYR A 66 7.04 -10.05 -12.26
N PRO A 67 7.96 -9.73 -11.33
CA PRO A 67 7.80 -10.09 -9.93
C PRO A 67 6.46 -9.60 -9.36
N GLY A 68 5.75 -10.48 -8.65
CA GLY A 68 4.48 -10.11 -8.02
C GLY A 68 3.30 -9.90 -8.98
N SER A 69 3.41 -10.30 -10.25
CA SER A 69 2.31 -10.14 -11.23
C SER A 69 1.51 -11.40 -11.54
N ASP A 70 1.93 -12.56 -11.02
CA ASP A 70 1.29 -13.86 -11.27
C ASP A 70 0.74 -14.44 -9.95
N PRO A 71 -0.59 -14.54 -9.80
CA PRO A 71 -1.21 -15.03 -8.56
C PRO A 71 -0.83 -16.45 -8.18
N GLU A 72 -0.69 -17.36 -9.17
CA GLU A 72 -0.38 -18.77 -8.90
C GLU A 72 1.06 -18.93 -8.43
N PHE A 73 1.99 -18.25 -9.10
CA PHE A 73 3.39 -18.25 -8.71
C PHE A 73 3.60 -17.67 -7.32
N VAL A 74 3.00 -16.49 -7.04
CA VAL A 74 3.09 -15.85 -5.71
C VAL A 74 2.45 -16.72 -4.63
N ALA A 75 1.28 -17.31 -4.90
CA ALA A 75 0.63 -18.21 -3.97
C ALA A 75 1.49 -19.46 -3.66
N HIS A 76 2.15 -20.04 -4.66
CA HIS A 76 3.04 -21.17 -4.46
C HIS A 76 4.27 -20.80 -3.61
N GLU A 77 4.90 -19.64 -3.88
CA GLU A 77 6.01 -19.14 -3.08
C GLU A 77 5.63 -18.92 -1.61
N LEU A 78 4.49 -18.27 -1.37
CA LEU A 78 4.06 -17.91 0.00
C LEU A 78 3.51 -19.12 0.75
N PHE A 79 2.53 -19.81 0.18
CA PHE A 79 1.75 -20.79 0.92
C PHE A 79 2.39 -22.17 0.93
N SER A 80 3.06 -22.57 -0.16
CA SER A 80 3.68 -23.89 -0.25
C SER A 80 5.13 -23.89 0.22
N LYS A 81 5.95 -22.90 -0.18
CA LYS A 81 7.38 -22.87 0.16
C LYS A 81 7.68 -22.21 1.51
N ARG A 82 7.00 -21.10 1.83
CA ARG A 82 7.25 -20.33 3.06
C ARG A 82 6.31 -20.68 4.22
N GLY A 83 5.22 -21.40 3.96
CA GLY A 83 4.26 -21.84 4.98
C GLY A 83 3.38 -20.73 5.55
N VAL A 84 3.19 -19.64 4.80
CA VAL A 84 2.24 -18.57 5.14
C VAL A 84 0.81 -19.13 5.05
N ASP A 85 -0.05 -18.82 6.01
CA ASP A 85 -1.46 -19.26 5.97
C ASP A 85 -2.34 -18.22 5.27
N VAL A 86 -2.06 -16.93 5.46
CA VAL A 86 -2.80 -15.80 4.86
C VAL A 86 -1.82 -14.70 4.45
N ALA A 87 -2.03 -14.09 3.28
CA ALA A 87 -1.22 -12.97 2.80
C ALA A 87 -2.07 -11.72 2.55
N VAL A 88 -1.64 -10.58 3.10
CA VAL A 88 -2.25 -9.26 2.88
C VAL A 88 -1.55 -8.60 1.70
N LEU A 89 -2.29 -8.47 0.60
CA LEU A 89 -1.85 -7.88 -0.65
C LEU A 89 -1.87 -6.35 -0.56
N HIS A 90 -0.77 -5.75 -1.00
CA HIS A 90 -0.60 -4.32 -1.20
C HIS A 90 -0.31 -4.09 -2.68
N PRO A 91 -1.31 -3.72 -3.48
CA PRO A 91 -1.02 -3.31 -4.85
C PRO A 91 -0.28 -1.97 -4.78
N MET A 92 0.89 -1.93 -5.39
CA MET A 92 1.82 -0.81 -5.23
C MET A 92 1.39 0.38 -6.07
N GLY A 93 1.48 1.57 -5.50
CA GLY A 93 1.57 2.82 -6.23
C GLY A 93 3.01 3.32 -6.32
N ARG A 94 3.23 4.44 -7.01
CA ARG A 94 4.54 5.15 -7.05
C ARG A 94 4.46 6.57 -6.54
N GLY A 95 3.67 6.75 -5.48
CA GLY A 95 3.60 7.97 -4.69
C GLY A 95 2.57 8.98 -5.21
N ILE A 96 2.75 10.23 -4.79
CA ILE A 96 1.76 11.29 -5.02
C ILE A 96 1.97 11.98 -6.37
N MET A 97 1.03 11.79 -7.30
CA MET A 97 1.09 12.38 -8.63
C MET A 97 0.63 13.86 -8.66
N PRO A 98 1.21 14.71 -9.54
CA PRO A 98 0.70 16.06 -9.78
C PRO A 98 -0.77 16.08 -10.24
N ASP A 99 -1.13 15.15 -11.11
CA ASP A 99 -2.51 14.96 -11.55
C ASP A 99 -3.22 14.00 -10.58
N ARG A 100 -3.82 14.57 -9.53
CA ARG A 100 -4.50 13.80 -8.49
C ARG A 100 -5.61 12.89 -9.04
N HIS A 101 -6.30 13.29 -10.10
CA HIS A 101 -7.40 12.47 -10.64
C HIS A 101 -6.87 11.30 -11.46
N LEU A 102 -5.74 11.48 -12.15
CA LEU A 102 -5.00 10.36 -12.74
C LEU A 102 -4.48 9.41 -11.65
N GLY A 103 -3.93 9.94 -10.54
CA GLY A 103 -3.54 9.13 -9.38
C GLY A 103 -4.71 8.30 -8.81
N SER A 104 -5.89 8.92 -8.63
CA SER A 104 -7.10 8.21 -8.20
C SER A 104 -7.52 7.11 -9.19
N ALA A 105 -7.44 7.38 -10.50
CA ALA A 105 -7.79 6.40 -11.54
C ALA A 105 -6.80 5.23 -11.58
N LEU A 106 -5.51 5.48 -11.34
CA LEU A 106 -4.48 4.45 -11.25
C LEU A 106 -4.69 3.57 -10.02
N HIS A 107 -4.94 4.15 -8.83
CA HIS A 107 -5.29 3.38 -7.65
C HIS A 107 -6.54 2.52 -7.86
N ALA A 108 -7.57 3.08 -8.50
CA ALA A 108 -8.78 2.32 -8.81
C ALA A 108 -8.53 1.14 -9.76
N ALA A 109 -7.65 1.31 -10.75
CA ALA A 109 -7.25 0.21 -11.63
C ALA A 109 -6.47 -0.89 -10.88
N HIS A 110 -5.60 -0.51 -9.95
CA HIS A 110 -4.86 -1.45 -9.10
C HIS A 110 -5.78 -2.21 -8.14
N ASN A 111 -6.78 -1.54 -7.56
CA ASN A 111 -7.80 -2.19 -6.74
C ASN A 111 -8.65 -3.15 -7.56
N GLU A 112 -9.02 -2.78 -8.78
CA GLU A 112 -9.78 -3.64 -9.69
C GLU A 112 -8.99 -4.91 -10.02
N MET A 113 -7.71 -4.77 -10.39
CA MET A 113 -6.80 -5.91 -10.64
C MET A 113 -6.64 -6.79 -9.40
N MET A 114 -6.38 -6.21 -8.22
CA MET A 114 -6.26 -6.96 -6.99
C MET A 114 -7.54 -7.78 -6.72
N VAL A 115 -8.71 -7.18 -6.88
CA VAL A 115 -9.97 -7.87 -6.62
C VAL A 115 -10.22 -8.96 -7.65
N SER A 116 -10.16 -8.64 -8.95
CA SER A 116 -10.51 -9.60 -10.01
C SER A 116 -9.51 -10.74 -10.14
N ASP A 117 -8.21 -10.44 -10.10
CA ASP A 117 -7.18 -11.37 -10.50
C ASP A 117 -6.59 -12.12 -9.30
N TRP A 118 -6.70 -11.55 -8.09
CA TRP A 118 -6.11 -12.13 -6.87
C TRP A 118 -7.15 -12.59 -5.87
N LEU A 119 -7.99 -11.66 -5.39
CA LEU A 119 -8.94 -12.00 -4.34
C LEU A 119 -10.02 -12.92 -4.88
N ASP A 120 -10.58 -12.65 -6.06
CA ASP A 120 -11.62 -13.47 -6.67
C ASP A 120 -11.09 -14.70 -7.42
N SER A 121 -9.77 -14.93 -7.39
CA SER A 121 -9.16 -16.13 -7.95
C SER A 121 -9.66 -17.41 -7.26
N GLY A 122 -9.93 -18.44 -8.05
CA GLY A 122 -10.59 -19.66 -7.55
C GLY A 122 -9.75 -20.49 -6.58
N GLU A 123 -8.47 -20.75 -6.90
CA GLU A 123 -7.65 -21.68 -6.12
C GLU A 123 -7.06 -21.05 -4.86
N PHE A 124 -6.71 -19.76 -4.90
CA PHE A 124 -5.90 -19.11 -3.88
C PHE A 124 -6.58 -17.92 -3.19
N GLY A 125 -7.67 -17.40 -3.77
CA GLY A 125 -8.34 -16.18 -3.29
C GLY A 125 -8.75 -16.20 -1.81
N GLU A 126 -9.11 -17.37 -1.28
CA GLU A 126 -9.46 -17.53 0.14
C GLU A 126 -8.30 -17.30 1.12
N ARG A 127 -7.06 -17.41 0.65
CA ARG A 127 -5.85 -17.16 1.44
C ARG A 127 -5.27 -15.76 1.25
N PHE A 128 -5.81 -14.99 0.32
CA PHE A 128 -5.43 -13.59 0.11
C PHE A 128 -6.39 -12.63 0.80
N ARG A 129 -5.86 -11.52 1.29
CA ARG A 129 -6.62 -10.37 1.79
C ARG A 129 -6.12 -9.10 1.12
N GLY A 130 -7.00 -8.15 0.85
CA GLY A 130 -6.70 -6.97 0.05
C GLY A 130 -6.59 -5.68 0.85
N THR A 131 -5.62 -4.85 0.45
CA THR A 131 -5.50 -3.44 0.82
C THR A 131 -6.05 -2.57 -0.29
N ILE A 132 -7.18 -1.88 -0.06
CA ILE A 132 -7.71 -0.97 -1.08
C ILE A 132 -6.98 0.36 -1.04
N ARG A 133 -6.30 0.68 -2.14
CA ARG A 133 -5.49 1.89 -2.30
C ARG A 133 -6.37 3.09 -2.57
N VAL A 134 -6.11 4.18 -1.86
CA VAL A 134 -6.83 5.44 -2.06
C VAL A 134 -5.87 6.61 -2.23
N ASN A 135 -6.30 7.63 -2.97
CA ASN A 135 -5.54 8.87 -3.11
C ASN A 135 -5.99 9.90 -2.06
N PRO A 136 -5.19 10.21 -1.03
CA PRO A 136 -5.58 11.17 0.01
C PRO A 136 -5.66 12.62 -0.50
N ASP A 137 -5.12 12.95 -1.68
CA ASP A 137 -5.25 14.28 -2.30
C ASP A 137 -6.60 14.52 -3.01
N ASP A 138 -7.37 13.44 -3.22
CA ASP A 138 -8.69 13.45 -3.84
C ASP A 138 -9.67 12.77 -2.88
N ILE A 139 -9.97 13.43 -1.76
CA ILE A 139 -10.88 12.91 -0.72
C ILE A 139 -12.20 12.38 -1.32
N PRO A 140 -12.91 13.09 -2.21
CA PRO A 140 -14.13 12.54 -2.82
C PRO A 140 -13.87 11.25 -3.62
N GLY A 141 -12.72 11.14 -4.29
CA GLY A 141 -12.30 9.91 -4.98
C GLY A 141 -12.00 8.76 -4.02
N ALA A 142 -11.24 9.03 -2.96
CA ALA A 142 -10.92 8.06 -1.92
C ALA A 142 -12.18 7.48 -1.26
N LEU A 143 -13.15 8.35 -0.91
CA LEU A 143 -14.41 7.93 -0.29
C LEU A 143 -15.24 7.02 -1.22
N ARG A 144 -15.31 7.34 -2.52
CA ARG A 144 -16.00 6.48 -3.50
C ARG A 144 -15.36 5.10 -3.61
N GLU A 145 -14.04 5.05 -3.55
CA GLU A 145 -13.28 3.81 -3.67
C GLU A 145 -13.45 2.92 -2.42
N ILE A 146 -13.46 3.52 -1.23
CA ILE A 146 -13.79 2.83 0.03
C ILE A 146 -15.21 2.26 -0.05
N GLU A 147 -16.20 3.07 -0.42
CA GLU A 147 -17.59 2.63 -0.50
C GLU A 147 -17.79 1.48 -1.49
N LYS A 148 -17.05 1.48 -2.61
CA LYS A 148 -17.10 0.40 -3.62
C LYS A 148 -16.68 -0.95 -3.03
N TYR A 149 -15.73 -0.98 -2.11
CA TYR A 149 -15.08 -2.22 -1.66
C TYR A 149 -15.26 -2.55 -0.17
N ARG A 150 -15.83 -1.66 0.64
CA ARG A 150 -16.01 -1.87 2.09
C ARG A 150 -16.75 -3.15 2.48
N ALA A 151 -17.63 -3.64 1.60
CA ALA A 151 -18.41 -4.87 1.82
C ALA A 151 -17.74 -6.12 1.23
N HIS A 152 -16.60 -5.98 0.57
CA HIS A 152 -15.89 -7.11 -0.03
C HIS A 152 -15.28 -7.99 1.08
N PRO A 153 -15.63 -9.29 1.18
CA PRO A 153 -15.31 -10.12 2.34
C PRO A 153 -13.80 -10.35 2.55
N ARG A 154 -13.00 -10.10 1.51
CA ARG A 154 -11.54 -10.27 1.51
C ARG A 154 -10.77 -8.96 1.56
N VAL A 155 -11.43 -7.80 1.57
CA VAL A 155 -10.76 -6.51 1.80
C VAL A 155 -10.66 -6.27 3.30
N VAL A 156 -9.45 -5.99 3.79
CA VAL A 156 -9.17 -5.93 5.24
C VAL A 156 -8.57 -4.62 5.70
N GLN A 157 -8.16 -3.74 4.78
CA GLN A 157 -7.57 -2.46 5.14
C GLN A 157 -7.62 -1.45 3.99
N ILE A 158 -7.49 -0.18 4.34
CA ILE A 158 -7.33 0.96 3.44
C ILE A 158 -5.85 1.29 3.34
N GLY A 159 -5.31 1.42 2.13
CA GLY A 159 -3.91 1.77 1.88
C GLY A 159 -3.76 3.24 1.54
N VAL A 160 -2.92 3.94 2.29
CA VAL A 160 -2.47 5.31 2.00
C VAL A 160 -0.95 5.33 1.81
N PRO A 161 -0.40 6.26 1.02
CA PRO A 161 1.04 6.37 0.86
C PRO A 161 1.69 6.91 2.14
N LEU A 162 2.87 6.42 2.52
CA LEU A 162 3.66 7.00 3.59
C LEU A 162 4.14 8.39 3.18
N GLN A 163 4.59 8.53 1.92
CA GLN A 163 4.97 9.83 1.41
C GLN A 163 3.71 10.61 1.03
N SER A 164 3.48 11.70 1.76
CA SER A 164 2.29 12.53 1.60
C SER A 164 2.67 13.98 1.31
N ARG A 165 1.68 14.76 0.85
CA ARG A 165 1.82 16.21 0.72
C ARG A 165 1.58 16.95 2.01
N GLU A 166 1.01 16.30 3.02
CA GLU A 166 0.64 16.92 4.28
C GLU A 166 0.52 15.83 5.35
N LEU A 167 0.78 16.20 6.61
CA LEU A 167 0.72 15.23 7.70
C LEU A 167 -0.72 14.77 7.99
N TYR A 168 -0.89 13.46 8.12
CA TYR A 168 -2.16 12.76 8.33
C TYR A 168 -3.00 13.18 9.56
N GLY A 169 -2.46 13.97 10.49
CA GLY A 169 -3.22 14.57 11.57
C GLY A 169 -4.15 15.70 11.13
N LYS A 170 -3.86 16.34 9.99
CA LYS A 170 -4.54 17.57 9.57
C LYS A 170 -6.02 17.36 9.22
N PRO A 171 -6.90 18.37 9.47
CA PRO A 171 -8.34 18.27 9.26
C PRO A 171 -8.81 17.85 7.87
N GLN A 172 -8.02 18.15 6.85
CA GLN A 172 -8.27 17.73 5.46
C GLN A 172 -8.39 16.21 5.27
N PHE A 173 -7.76 15.41 6.13
CA PHE A 173 -7.80 13.95 6.07
C PHE A 173 -8.86 13.32 6.97
N TRP A 174 -9.48 14.10 7.86
CA TRP A 174 -10.49 13.60 8.80
C TRP A 174 -11.68 12.89 8.14
N PRO A 175 -12.22 13.35 6.98
CA PRO A 175 -13.26 12.58 6.29
C PRO A 175 -12.81 11.17 5.90
N LEU A 176 -11.52 10.97 5.63
CA LEU A 176 -10.96 9.66 5.30
C LEU A 176 -10.90 8.75 6.55
N TRP A 177 -10.56 9.32 7.70
CA TRP A 177 -10.54 8.60 8.98
C TRP A 177 -11.95 8.23 9.45
N GLU A 178 -12.91 9.13 9.32
CA GLU A 178 -14.32 8.86 9.56
C GLU A 178 -14.82 7.70 8.70
N ALA A 179 -14.54 7.71 7.40
CA ALA A 179 -14.91 6.62 6.49
C ALA A 179 -14.21 5.29 6.82
N ALA A 180 -12.97 5.31 7.28
CA ALA A 180 -12.25 4.12 7.71
C ALA A 180 -12.93 3.48 8.94
N VAL A 181 -13.31 4.32 9.92
CA VAL A 181 -14.05 3.88 11.12
C VAL A 181 -15.42 3.31 10.74
N ASP A 182 -16.18 4.02 9.89
CA ASP A 182 -17.51 3.58 9.43
C ASP A 182 -17.46 2.28 8.60
N ALA A 183 -16.36 2.06 7.89
CA ALA A 183 -16.12 0.80 7.17
C ALA A 183 -15.61 -0.31 8.09
N GLY A 184 -15.18 0.00 9.32
CA GLY A 184 -14.51 -0.96 10.21
C GLY A 184 -13.15 -1.43 9.69
N LEU A 185 -12.50 -0.64 8.83
CA LEU A 185 -11.25 -1.00 8.17
C LEU A 185 -10.07 -0.21 8.76
N PRO A 186 -8.97 -0.88 9.20
CA PRO A 186 -7.74 -0.19 9.54
C PRO A 186 -7.14 0.54 8.33
N VAL A 187 -6.38 1.60 8.60
CA VAL A 187 -5.59 2.32 7.60
C VAL A 187 -4.15 1.87 7.70
N ALA A 188 -3.57 1.38 6.60
CA ALA A 188 -2.17 1.06 6.47
C ALA A 188 -1.45 2.14 5.66
N ALA A 189 -0.47 2.81 6.26
CA ALA A 189 0.47 3.67 5.55
C ALA A 189 1.68 2.84 5.12
N HIS A 190 2.02 2.90 3.83
CA HIS A 190 3.10 2.11 3.24
C HIS A 190 3.97 2.98 2.32
N ILE A 191 5.27 2.71 2.26
CA ILE A 191 6.20 3.39 1.34
C ILE A 191 5.86 3.07 -0.13
N GLU A 192 5.74 4.09 -0.98
CA GLU A 192 5.44 3.89 -2.41
C GLU A 192 6.66 3.97 -3.32
N VAL A 193 7.86 4.13 -2.74
CA VAL A 193 9.21 4.19 -3.36
C VAL A 193 9.45 5.25 -4.46
N GLY A 194 8.45 5.55 -5.29
CA GLY A 194 8.44 6.64 -6.26
C GLY A 194 8.46 8.03 -5.63
N ASN A 195 8.94 9.01 -6.40
CA ASN A 195 8.92 10.42 -6.01
C ASN A 195 8.00 11.20 -6.95
N GLY A 196 7.04 11.89 -6.34
CA GLY A 196 6.12 12.78 -7.03
C GLY A 196 6.17 14.18 -6.43
N ILE A 197 5.02 14.72 -6.05
CA ILE A 197 4.90 16.06 -5.46
C ILE A 197 4.71 16.06 -3.93
N MET A 198 5.12 14.97 -3.28
CA MET A 198 5.20 14.82 -1.83
C MET A 198 6.19 15.81 -1.21
N PHE A 199 6.09 16.01 0.10
CA PHE A 199 7.13 16.76 0.82
C PHE A 199 8.46 15.98 0.84
N PRO A 200 9.60 16.68 0.94
CA PRO A 200 10.88 16.03 1.08
C PRO A 200 10.91 15.09 2.30
N PRO A 201 11.63 13.95 2.22
CA PRO A 201 11.69 12.97 3.30
C PRO A 201 12.41 13.49 4.56
N THR A 202 13.02 14.69 4.50
CA THR A 202 13.67 15.35 5.64
C THR A 202 13.25 16.82 5.73
N PRO A 203 13.27 17.43 6.93
CA PRO A 203 13.06 18.88 7.09
C PRO A 203 14.10 19.75 6.35
N SER A 204 15.24 19.17 5.99
CA SER A 204 16.34 19.85 5.29
C SER A 204 16.24 19.74 3.75
N GLY A 205 15.15 19.17 3.23
CA GLY A 205 14.92 19.00 1.81
C GLY A 205 15.20 17.58 1.30
N ASN A 206 15.34 17.47 -0.03
CA ASN A 206 15.47 16.19 -0.73
C ASN A 206 16.84 15.54 -0.50
N THR A 207 16.85 14.22 -0.42
CA THR A 207 18.08 13.42 -0.34
C THR A 207 18.78 13.32 -1.69
N ARG A 208 20.08 13.01 -1.70
CA ARG A 208 20.89 12.97 -2.93
C ARG A 208 21.14 11.56 -3.47
N THR A 209 21.11 10.54 -2.61
CA THR A 209 21.38 9.15 -2.97
C THR A 209 20.33 8.23 -2.39
N TYR A 210 20.27 6.99 -2.88
CA TYR A 210 19.37 5.97 -2.36
C TYR A 210 19.61 5.71 -0.88
N GLU A 211 20.86 5.58 -0.45
CA GLU A 211 21.20 5.29 0.95
C GLU A 211 20.67 6.38 1.88
N GLN A 212 20.77 7.65 1.46
CA GLN A 212 20.17 8.76 2.20
C GLN A 212 18.65 8.66 2.21
N TYR A 213 18.03 8.44 1.04
CA TYR A 213 16.58 8.34 0.90
C TYR A 213 15.99 7.24 1.80
N VAL A 214 16.51 6.02 1.69
CA VAL A 214 16.01 4.87 2.45
C VAL A 214 16.27 5.04 3.95
N SER A 215 17.44 5.57 4.35
CA SER A 215 17.79 5.75 5.77
C SER A 215 16.91 6.79 6.46
N PHE A 216 16.48 7.84 5.76
CA PHE A 216 15.62 8.88 6.33
C PHE A 216 14.13 8.57 6.22
N MET A 217 13.73 7.53 5.48
CA MET A 217 12.32 7.23 5.27
C MET A 217 11.56 6.98 6.58
N ALA A 218 12.22 6.32 7.54
CA ALA A 218 11.68 6.06 8.89
C ALA A 218 11.15 7.32 9.59
N LEU A 219 11.72 8.51 9.30
CA LEU A 219 11.29 9.77 9.90
C LEU A 219 9.86 10.16 9.51
N ASN A 220 9.39 9.77 8.31
CA ASN A 220 8.03 10.09 7.87
C ASN A 220 6.98 9.41 8.77
N TYR A 221 7.22 8.16 9.17
CA TYR A 221 6.33 7.44 10.10
C TYR A 221 6.19 8.22 11.41
N ILE A 222 7.31 8.68 11.96
CA ILE A 222 7.36 9.42 13.22
C ILE A 222 6.64 10.77 13.09
N TYR A 223 6.91 11.53 12.03
CA TYR A 223 6.25 12.83 11.83
C TYR A 223 4.74 12.69 11.69
N HIS A 224 4.28 11.68 10.94
CA HIS A 224 2.86 11.37 10.86
C HIS A 224 2.28 10.98 12.22
N GLN A 225 2.91 10.04 12.92
CA GLN A 225 2.44 9.54 14.21
C GLN A 225 2.36 10.66 15.27
N MET A 226 3.42 11.47 15.40
CA MET A 226 3.45 12.59 16.34
C MET A 226 2.39 13.64 15.99
N ASN A 227 2.22 13.97 14.70
CA ASN A 227 1.21 14.93 14.28
C ASN A 227 -0.21 14.40 14.53
N MET A 228 -0.51 13.14 14.22
CA MET A 228 -1.84 12.56 14.46
C MET A 228 -2.20 12.54 15.95
N ILE A 229 -1.24 12.23 16.83
CA ILE A 229 -1.45 12.31 18.28
C ILE A 229 -1.70 13.76 18.71
N ALA A 230 -0.85 14.70 18.30
CA ALA A 230 -0.96 16.10 18.71
C ALA A 230 -2.23 16.80 18.21
N GLU A 231 -2.74 16.42 17.03
CA GLU A 231 -4.00 16.90 16.46
C GLU A 231 -5.24 16.22 17.08
N GLY A 232 -5.04 15.26 17.99
CA GLY A 232 -6.13 14.57 18.69
C GLY A 232 -6.93 13.62 17.79
N VAL A 233 -6.31 13.05 16.76
CA VAL A 233 -7.02 12.19 15.78
C VAL A 233 -7.60 10.95 16.44
N PHE A 234 -6.83 10.30 17.32
CA PHE A 234 -7.24 9.05 17.96
C PHE A 234 -8.29 9.29 19.06
N GLU A 235 -8.33 10.48 19.65
CA GLU A 235 -9.38 10.91 20.58
C GLU A 235 -10.68 11.25 19.84
N ARG A 236 -10.57 11.82 18.64
CA ARG A 236 -11.73 12.17 17.81
C ARG A 236 -12.35 10.93 17.14
N PHE A 237 -11.52 9.99 16.69
CA PHE A 237 -11.91 8.78 15.98
C PHE A 237 -11.43 7.56 16.77
N ASP A 238 -12.10 7.26 17.88
CA ASP A 238 -11.71 6.21 18.83
C ASP A 238 -11.73 4.78 18.24
N GLY A 239 -12.49 4.55 17.18
CA GLY A 239 -12.50 3.32 16.39
C GLY A 239 -11.35 3.21 15.36
N LEU A 240 -10.57 4.27 15.14
CA LEU A 240 -9.54 4.30 14.10
C LEU A 240 -8.37 3.41 14.49
N LYS A 241 -8.01 2.49 13.59
CA LYS A 241 -6.80 1.67 13.67
C LYS A 241 -5.84 2.09 12.58
N PHE A 242 -4.62 2.44 12.96
CA PHE A 242 -3.58 2.86 12.02
C PHE A 242 -2.39 1.90 12.09
N VAL A 243 -1.92 1.45 10.92
CA VAL A 243 -0.84 0.49 10.75
C VAL A 243 0.28 1.16 9.97
N TRP A 244 1.46 1.20 10.56
CA TRP A 244 2.70 1.57 9.87
C TRP A 244 3.25 0.33 9.20
N ALA A 245 2.95 0.16 7.92
CA ALA A 245 3.39 -0.99 7.15
C ALA A 245 4.81 -0.75 6.62
N ASP A 246 5.67 -1.77 6.73
CA ASP A 246 7.02 -1.77 6.14
C ASP A 246 8.02 -0.75 6.76
N GLY A 247 7.95 -0.54 8.09
CA GLY A 247 9.09 0.08 8.81
C GLY A 247 8.81 0.73 10.16
N ALA A 248 9.91 1.25 10.73
CA ALA A 248 9.98 2.15 11.89
C ALA A 248 9.47 1.62 13.25
N ALA A 249 9.22 0.31 13.39
CA ALA A 249 8.83 -0.28 14.67
C ALA A 249 9.89 -0.05 15.78
N ASP A 250 11.16 -0.07 15.40
CA ASP A 250 12.33 0.20 16.24
C ASP A 250 12.44 1.66 16.71
N PHE A 251 11.76 2.60 16.05
CA PHE A 251 11.76 4.02 16.43
C PHE A 251 10.68 4.39 17.46
N ILE A 252 9.78 3.46 17.80
CA ILE A 252 8.70 3.69 18.77
C ILE A 252 9.22 3.63 20.22
N THR A 253 10.32 2.93 20.46
CA THR A 253 10.99 2.89 21.77
C THR A 253 12.23 3.77 21.75
N PRO A 254 12.42 4.68 22.74
CA PRO A 254 13.66 5.42 22.84
C PRO A 254 14.84 4.46 23.02
N PHE A 255 15.84 4.59 22.16
CA PHE A 255 17.13 3.89 22.22
C PHE A 255 18.10 4.56 23.19
#